data_AF-A0A382BWG5-F1
#
_entry.id   AF-A0A382BWG5-F1
#
_cell.length_a   1.000
_cell.length_b   1.000
_cell.length_c   1.000
_cell.angle_alpha   90.00
_cell.angle_beta   90.00
_cell.angle_gamma   90.00
#
_symmetry.space_group_name_H-M   'P 1'
#
loop_
_entity.id
_entity.type
_entity.pdbx_description
1 polymer ?
#
loop_
_entity_poly.entity_id
_entity_poly.type
_entity_poly.pdbx_seq_one_letter_code
_entity_poly.pdbx_strand_id
1 'polypeptide(L)'
;MTELQNFISKDNIYIFQTFFVIFLALIADLIQKYVFKRLAKKAEETKNKWDDALLFSIPRPLSVIIWVSSIAFSAEIFQKETGAVIFEAFQPLRSAIVIASLAWFLILSIKRTEKNYLTSGEDYDPTTMDAISKLARISAGITASLMILQTLGLSISGVLAFGGVGGIAIGFAAKDLLSNFFGGLFVYLDRPFAVGDWVRSPDREIEGTVENIGWRVTRIRTFD
;
A
#
# COMPACT_ATOMS: atom_id res chain seq x y z
N MET A 1 -13.59 -37.92 -39.53
CA MET A 1 -14.60 -36.97 -39.00
C MET A 1 -15.12 -37.38 -37.63
N THR A 2 -15.25 -38.69 -37.37
CA THR A 2 -15.65 -39.30 -36.08
C THR A 2 -14.63 -39.12 -34.95
N GLU A 3 -13.32 -39.16 -35.23
CA GLU A 3 -12.29 -38.92 -34.20
C GLU A 3 -12.21 -37.45 -33.75
N LEU A 4 -12.49 -36.50 -34.65
CA LEU A 4 -12.58 -35.08 -34.31
C LEU A 4 -13.79 -34.76 -33.44
N GLN A 5 -14.90 -35.51 -33.60
CA GLN A 5 -16.09 -35.40 -32.75
C GLN A 5 -15.87 -36.03 -31.36
N ASN A 6 -15.13 -37.15 -31.26
CA ASN A 6 -14.76 -37.73 -29.97
C ASN A 6 -13.68 -36.91 -29.23
N PHE A 7 -12.82 -36.17 -29.94
CA PHE A 7 -11.91 -35.20 -29.31
C PHE A 7 -12.64 -33.98 -28.73
N ILE A 8 -13.85 -33.68 -29.23
CA ILE A 8 -14.80 -32.67 -28.70
C ILE A 8 -15.88 -33.35 -27.82
N SER A 9 -15.60 -34.53 -27.27
CA SER A 9 -16.43 -35.08 -26.19
C SER A 9 -16.13 -34.35 -24.87
N LYS A 10 -17.08 -34.38 -23.93
CA LYS A 10 -17.02 -33.67 -22.63
C LYS A 10 -15.68 -33.81 -21.89
N ASP A 11 -14.97 -34.93 -22.10
CA ASP A 11 -13.70 -35.26 -21.45
C ASP A 11 -12.50 -34.38 -21.84
N ASN A 12 -12.60 -33.54 -22.88
CA ASN A 12 -11.52 -32.61 -23.25
C ASN A 12 -11.87 -31.13 -23.09
N ILE A 13 -13.13 -30.79 -22.79
CA ILE A 13 -13.60 -29.39 -22.73
C ILE A 13 -12.86 -28.61 -21.65
N TYR A 14 -12.64 -29.21 -20.48
CA TYR A 14 -11.92 -28.57 -19.37
C TYR A 14 -10.45 -28.28 -19.71
N ILE A 15 -9.80 -29.14 -20.52
CA ILE A 15 -8.42 -28.94 -20.98
C ILE A 15 -8.35 -27.68 -21.87
N PHE A 16 -9.29 -27.55 -22.81
CA PHE A 16 -9.38 -26.36 -23.66
C PHE A 16 -9.69 -25.09 -22.86
N GLN A 17 -10.58 -25.17 -21.87
CA GLN A 17 -10.89 -24.04 -20.98
C GLN A 17 -9.67 -23.60 -20.16
N THR A 18 -8.92 -24.54 -19.57
CA THR A 18 -7.68 -24.22 -18.86
C THR A 18 -6.63 -23.62 -19.77
N PHE A 19 -6.43 -24.18 -20.96
CA PHE A 19 -5.50 -23.62 -21.94
C PHE A 19 -5.89 -22.18 -22.30
N PHE A 20 -7.17 -21.93 -22.52
CA PHE A 20 -7.69 -20.60 -22.82
C PHE A 20 -7.47 -19.61 -21.66
N VAL A 21 -7.70 -20.02 -20.42
CA VAL A 21 -7.45 -19.19 -19.22
C VAL A 21 -5.97 -18.82 -19.10
N ILE A 22 -5.06 -19.79 -19.28
CA ILE A 22 -3.61 -19.55 -19.23
C ILE A 22 -3.18 -18.63 -20.37
N PHE A 23 -3.73 -18.82 -21.57
CA PHE A 23 -3.45 -17.98 -22.72
C PHE A 23 -3.89 -16.52 -22.48
N LEU A 24 -5.10 -16.30 -21.94
CA LEU A 24 -5.57 -14.98 -21.55
C LEU A 24 -4.71 -14.35 -20.45
N ALA A 25 -4.25 -15.15 -19.47
CA ALA A 25 -3.35 -14.71 -18.41
C ALA A 25 -2.04 -14.18 -18.99
N LEU A 26 -1.45 -14.92 -19.93
CA LEU A 26 -0.23 -14.53 -20.62
C LEU A 26 -0.43 -13.25 -21.41
N ILE A 27 -1.54 -13.12 -22.16
CA ILE A 27 -1.88 -11.89 -22.88
C ILE A 27 -2.01 -10.72 -21.89
N ALA A 28 -2.75 -10.90 -20.79
CA ALA A 28 -2.94 -9.87 -19.78
C ALA A 28 -1.60 -9.43 -19.15
N ASP A 29 -0.71 -10.39 -18.85
CA ASP A 29 0.61 -10.11 -18.29
C ASP A 29 1.53 -9.36 -19.27
N LEU A 30 1.46 -9.70 -20.57
CA LEU A 30 2.19 -8.96 -21.60
C LEU A 30 1.64 -7.54 -21.78
N ILE A 31 0.32 -7.39 -21.85
CA ILE A 31 -0.34 -6.09 -22.00
C ILE A 31 -0.03 -5.20 -20.82
N GLN A 32 -0.19 -5.68 -19.58
CA GLN A 32 0.05 -4.83 -18.40
C GLN A 32 1.52 -4.39 -18.32
N LYS A 33 2.49 -5.28 -18.59
CA LYS A 33 3.92 -4.92 -18.66
C LYS A 33 4.18 -3.86 -19.73
N TYR A 34 3.56 -4.00 -20.89
CA TYR A 34 3.69 -3.04 -21.98
C TYR A 34 3.09 -1.67 -21.63
N VAL A 35 1.88 -1.66 -21.08
CA VAL A 35 1.16 -0.45 -20.65
C VAL A 35 1.96 0.28 -19.57
N PHE A 36 2.36 -0.40 -18.49
CA PHE A 36 3.13 0.23 -17.42
C PHE A 36 4.51 0.69 -17.88
N LYS A 37 5.17 -0.03 -18.79
CA LYS A 37 6.44 0.45 -19.38
C LYS A 37 6.24 1.73 -20.18
N ARG A 38 5.14 1.84 -20.95
CA ARG A 38 4.79 3.07 -21.68
C ARG A 38 4.43 4.22 -20.74
N LEU A 39 3.63 3.95 -19.71
CA LEU A 39 3.25 4.96 -18.71
C LEU A 39 4.47 5.45 -17.94
N ALA A 40 5.35 4.55 -17.51
CA ALA A 40 6.58 4.91 -16.79
C ALA A 40 7.51 5.79 -17.64
N LYS A 41 7.69 5.46 -18.93
CA LYS A 41 8.47 6.31 -19.84
C LYS A 41 7.89 7.72 -19.99
N LYS A 42 6.56 7.84 -19.97
CA LYS A 42 5.87 9.15 -20.04
C LYS A 42 5.92 9.89 -18.70
N ALA A 43 5.97 9.17 -17.59
CA ALA A 43 6.06 9.74 -16.25
C ALA A 43 7.45 10.30 -15.94
N GLU A 44 8.52 9.77 -16.56
CA GLU A 44 9.86 10.38 -16.50
C GLU A 44 9.89 11.83 -17.02
N GLU A 45 8.93 12.24 -17.85
CA GLU A 45 8.78 13.61 -18.34
C GLU A 45 7.99 14.52 -17.37
N THR A 46 7.37 13.95 -16.34
CA THR A 46 6.62 14.70 -15.32
C THR A 46 7.46 14.99 -14.08
N LYS A 47 7.15 16.10 -13.38
CA LYS A 47 7.84 16.50 -12.14
C LYS A 47 7.45 15.66 -10.91
N ASN A 48 6.44 14.78 -11.00
CA ASN A 48 5.85 14.12 -9.85
C ASN A 48 6.54 12.79 -9.50
N LYS A 49 7.40 12.82 -8.48
CA LYS A 49 8.25 11.70 -8.04
C LYS A 49 7.48 10.50 -7.45
N TRP A 50 6.23 10.71 -7.02
CA TRP A 50 5.35 9.64 -6.52
C TRP A 50 4.83 8.76 -7.66
N ASP A 51 4.54 9.36 -8.81
CA ASP A 51 3.98 8.64 -9.95
C ASP A 51 5.01 7.65 -10.50
N ASP A 52 6.28 8.04 -10.57
CA ASP A 52 7.37 7.15 -10.95
C ASP A 52 7.46 5.96 -10.00
N ALA A 53 7.51 6.23 -8.68
CA ALA A 53 7.61 5.19 -7.67
C ALA A 53 6.46 4.17 -7.79
N LEU A 54 5.23 4.62 -8.04
CA LEU A 54 4.07 3.75 -8.22
C LEU A 54 4.12 2.98 -9.54
N LEU A 55 4.34 3.67 -10.67
CA LEU A 55 4.31 3.08 -12.01
C LEU A 55 5.37 2.01 -12.21
N PHE A 56 6.56 2.20 -11.65
CA PHE A 56 7.57 1.15 -11.69
C PHE A 56 7.21 -0.03 -10.78
N SER A 57 6.40 0.16 -9.73
CA SER A 57 6.18 -0.82 -8.64
C SER A 57 5.06 -1.81 -8.92
N ILE A 58 4.04 -1.39 -9.66
CA ILE A 58 2.87 -2.20 -10.01
C ILE A 58 3.18 -3.45 -10.86
N PRO A 59 4.08 -3.42 -11.87
CA PRO A 59 4.16 -4.50 -12.85
C PRO A 59 4.50 -5.88 -12.27
N ARG A 60 5.42 -5.95 -11.31
CA ARG A 60 5.87 -7.25 -10.74
C ARG A 60 4.79 -7.89 -9.86
N PRO A 61 4.20 -7.18 -8.88
CA PRO A 61 3.10 -7.73 -8.08
C PRO A 61 1.87 -8.06 -8.92
N LEU A 62 1.55 -7.23 -9.92
CA LEU A 62 0.40 -7.47 -10.80
C LEU A 62 0.59 -8.74 -11.63
N SER A 63 1.81 -9.02 -12.13
CA SER A 63 2.13 -10.30 -12.77
C SER A 63 1.83 -11.48 -11.86
N VAL A 64 2.24 -11.42 -10.59
CA VAL A 64 2.00 -12.51 -9.63
C VAL A 64 0.50 -12.72 -9.41
N ILE A 65 -0.27 -11.64 -9.23
CA ILE A 65 -1.72 -11.71 -9.06
C ILE A 65 -2.41 -12.35 -10.26
N ILE A 66 -2.02 -11.95 -11.49
CA ILE A 66 -2.57 -12.50 -12.74
C ILE A 66 -2.30 -14.01 -12.79
N TRP A 67 -1.04 -14.42 -12.67
CA TRP A 67 -0.66 -15.83 -12.78
C TRP A 67 -1.30 -16.70 -11.71
N VAL A 68 -1.28 -16.26 -10.46
CA VAL A 68 -1.85 -17.02 -9.33
C VAL A 68 -3.36 -17.11 -9.44
N SER A 69 -4.05 -16.06 -9.89
CA SER A 69 -5.49 -16.09 -10.12
C SER A 69 -5.85 -17.03 -11.25
N SER A 70 -5.08 -17.04 -12.34
CA SER A 70 -5.29 -17.94 -13.48
C SER A 70 -5.02 -19.41 -13.14
N ILE A 71 -3.98 -19.69 -12.34
CA ILE A 71 -3.71 -21.05 -11.83
C ILE A 71 -4.85 -21.52 -10.92
N ALA A 72 -5.31 -20.68 -9.98
CA ALA A 72 -6.41 -21.02 -9.09
C ALA A 72 -7.73 -21.23 -9.84
N PHE A 73 -8.02 -20.39 -10.84
CA PHE A 73 -9.21 -20.57 -11.69
C PHE A 73 -9.12 -21.84 -12.52
N SER A 74 -7.94 -22.17 -13.04
CA SER A 74 -7.69 -23.43 -13.73
C SER A 74 -7.90 -24.62 -12.80
N ALA A 75 -7.38 -24.56 -11.56
CA ALA A 75 -7.60 -25.58 -10.54
C ALA A 75 -9.09 -25.77 -10.21
N GLU A 76 -9.88 -24.70 -10.19
CA GLU A 76 -11.34 -24.77 -9.97
C GLU A 76 -12.07 -25.48 -11.13
N ILE A 77 -11.64 -25.26 -12.38
CA ILE A 77 -12.15 -25.99 -13.54
C ILE A 77 -11.90 -27.49 -13.38
N PHE A 78 -10.66 -27.88 -13.03
CA PHE A 78 -10.32 -29.28 -12.78
C PHE A 78 -11.07 -29.87 -11.58
N GLN A 79 -11.28 -29.09 -10.53
CA GLN A 79 -12.03 -29.53 -9.34
C GLN A 79 -13.47 -29.90 -9.68
N LYS A 80 -14.15 -29.06 -10.49
CA LYS A 80 -15.55 -29.30 -10.87
C LYS A 80 -15.74 -30.61 -11.64
N GLU A 81 -14.74 -31.02 -12.41
CA GLU A 81 -14.77 -32.25 -13.20
C GLU A 81 -14.26 -33.48 -12.43
N THR A 82 -13.16 -33.35 -11.67
CA THR A 82 -12.52 -34.48 -10.98
C THR A 82 -13.06 -34.74 -9.58
N GLY A 83 -13.69 -33.75 -8.94
CA GLY A 83 -14.16 -33.79 -7.56
C GLY A 83 -13.03 -33.90 -6.52
N ALA A 84 -11.77 -33.70 -6.90
CA ALA A 84 -10.64 -33.91 -5.99
C ALA A 84 -10.54 -32.80 -4.92
N VAL A 85 -10.56 -33.21 -3.65
CA VAL A 85 -10.51 -32.32 -2.47
C VAL A 85 -9.21 -31.49 -2.42
N ILE A 86 -8.12 -31.97 -3.02
CA ILE A 86 -6.83 -31.26 -3.04
C ILE A 86 -6.92 -29.86 -3.67
N PHE A 87 -7.92 -29.62 -4.52
CA PHE A 87 -8.13 -28.33 -5.16
C PHE A 87 -8.77 -27.27 -4.25
N GLU A 88 -9.40 -27.66 -3.13
CA GLU A 88 -9.96 -26.71 -2.16
C GLU A 88 -8.89 -25.85 -1.50
N ALA A 89 -7.70 -26.42 -1.28
CA ALA A 89 -6.55 -25.74 -0.68
C ALA A 89 -6.03 -24.57 -1.54
N PHE A 90 -6.35 -24.52 -2.84
CA PHE A 90 -5.90 -23.45 -3.73
C PHE A 90 -6.60 -22.11 -3.47
N GLN A 91 -7.83 -22.10 -2.96
CA GLN A 91 -8.58 -20.87 -2.68
C GLN A 91 -7.96 -20.01 -1.57
N PRO A 92 -7.67 -20.57 -0.36
CA PRO A 92 -6.98 -19.81 0.69
C PRO A 92 -5.55 -19.45 0.27
N LEU A 93 -4.84 -20.35 -0.44
CA LEU A 93 -3.50 -20.08 -0.95
C LEU A 93 -3.47 -18.90 -1.95
N ARG A 94 -4.43 -18.84 -2.88
CA ARG A 94 -4.60 -17.71 -3.80
C ARG A 94 -4.75 -16.41 -3.02
N SER A 95 -5.68 -16.39 -2.06
CA SER A 95 -5.96 -15.20 -1.26
C SER A 95 -4.72 -14.73 -0.49
N ALA A 96 -3.99 -15.66 0.14
CA ALA A 96 -2.75 -15.37 0.84
C ALA A 96 -1.67 -14.78 -0.09
N ILE A 97 -1.48 -15.35 -1.28
CA ILE A 97 -0.50 -14.84 -2.26
C ILE A 97 -0.92 -13.49 -2.83
N VAL A 98 -2.20 -13.24 -3.07
CA VAL A 98 -2.71 -11.94 -3.50
C VAL A 98 -2.43 -10.88 -2.43
N ILE A 99 -2.74 -11.17 -1.16
CA ILE A 99 -2.44 -10.28 -0.04
C ILE A 99 -0.93 -10.02 0.06
N ALA A 100 -0.10 -11.06 -0.03
CA ALA A 100 1.35 -10.93 -0.01
C ALA A 100 1.87 -10.07 -1.18
N SER A 101 1.25 -10.19 -2.37
CA SER A 101 1.58 -9.39 -3.54
C SER A 101 1.21 -7.92 -3.36
N LEU A 102 0.05 -7.63 -2.76
CA LEU A 102 -0.35 -6.27 -2.41
C LEU A 102 0.60 -5.66 -1.36
N ALA A 103 0.99 -6.43 -0.35
CA ALA A 103 1.96 -6.01 0.65
C ALA A 103 3.33 -5.72 0.04
N TRP A 104 3.80 -6.62 -0.85
CA TRP A 104 5.01 -6.40 -1.63
C TRP A 104 4.92 -5.10 -2.41
N PHE A 105 3.80 -4.87 -3.12
CA PHE A 105 3.57 -3.64 -3.89
C PHE A 105 3.69 -2.39 -3.02
N LEU A 106 3.04 -2.36 -1.86
CA LEU A 106 3.10 -1.22 -0.92
C LEU A 106 4.53 -0.99 -0.42
N ILE A 107 5.21 -2.05 0.02
CA ILE A 107 6.58 -1.97 0.53
C ILE A 107 7.55 -1.50 -0.57
N LEU A 108 7.38 -1.99 -1.80
CA LEU A 108 8.20 -1.60 -2.93
C LEU A 108 7.97 -0.13 -3.31
N SER A 109 6.71 0.32 -3.30
CA SER A 109 6.35 1.71 -3.54
C SER A 109 6.98 2.63 -2.49
N ILE A 110 6.85 2.29 -1.20
CA ILE A 110 7.47 3.05 -0.10
C ILE A 110 8.99 3.13 -0.28
N LYS A 111 9.66 2.00 -0.54
CA LYS A 111 11.13 1.95 -0.76
C LYS A 111 11.58 2.83 -1.91
N ARG A 112 10.79 2.91 -2.98
CA ARG A 112 11.12 3.72 -4.16
C ARG A 112 10.86 5.19 -3.93
N THR A 113 9.76 5.53 -3.28
CA THR A 113 9.49 6.91 -2.87
C THR A 113 10.61 7.42 -1.95
N GLU A 114 10.96 6.66 -0.91
CA GLU A 114 12.08 6.95 -0.01
C GLU A 114 13.37 7.22 -0.79
N LYS A 115 13.74 6.31 -1.71
CA LYS A 115 14.92 6.47 -2.56
C LYS A 115 14.84 7.72 -3.43
N ASN A 116 13.73 7.93 -4.13
CA ASN A 116 13.54 9.06 -5.05
C ASN A 116 13.69 10.40 -4.32
N TYR A 117 13.11 10.52 -3.13
CA TYR A 117 13.23 11.72 -2.29
C TYR A 117 14.66 11.95 -1.81
N LEU A 118 15.32 10.93 -1.26
CA LEU A 118 16.70 11.03 -0.75
C LEU A 118 17.72 11.38 -1.84
N THR A 119 17.51 10.93 -3.09
CA THR A 119 18.41 11.25 -4.20
C THR A 119 18.11 12.58 -4.89
N SER A 120 16.99 13.22 -4.57
CA SER A 120 16.51 14.36 -5.36
C SER A 120 17.11 15.72 -5.00
N GLY A 121 18.01 15.78 -4.01
CA GLY A 121 18.70 17.01 -3.61
C GLY A 121 17.80 18.08 -2.97
N GLU A 122 16.54 17.74 -2.65
CA GLU A 122 15.66 18.61 -1.87
C GLU A 122 16.01 18.52 -0.38
N ASP A 123 15.76 19.62 0.35
CA ASP A 123 16.05 19.83 1.77
C ASP A 123 15.10 19.02 2.69
N TYR A 124 15.04 17.71 2.47
CA TYR A 124 14.36 16.77 3.34
C TYR A 124 15.34 16.17 4.33
N ASP A 125 14.97 16.14 5.61
CA ASP A 125 15.74 15.41 6.62
C ASP A 125 15.69 13.89 6.32
N PRO A 126 16.84 13.26 5.99
CA PRO A 126 16.91 11.83 5.70
C PRO A 126 16.43 10.95 6.85
N THR A 127 16.63 11.41 8.09
CA THR A 127 16.26 10.68 9.31
C THR A 127 14.75 10.57 9.43
N THR A 128 14.05 11.68 9.20
CA THR A 128 12.59 11.73 9.21
C THR A 128 12.00 10.85 8.11
N MET A 129 12.53 10.91 6.88
CA MET A 129 12.06 10.10 5.76
C MET A 129 12.26 8.60 6.00
N ASP A 130 13.43 8.20 6.52
CA ASP A 130 13.73 6.80 6.88
C ASP A 130 12.80 6.29 8.00
N ALA A 131 12.57 7.10 9.03
CA ALA A 131 11.68 6.75 10.13
C ALA A 131 10.24 6.52 9.64
N ILE A 132 9.68 7.46 8.87
CA ILE A 132 8.32 7.35 8.32
C ILE A 132 8.21 6.14 7.38
N SER A 133 9.20 5.94 6.50
CA SER A 133 9.23 4.83 5.55
C SER A 133 9.34 3.47 6.25
N LYS A 134 10.14 3.38 7.32
CA LYS A 134 10.22 2.17 8.17
C LYS A 134 8.89 1.88 8.85
N LEU A 135 8.26 2.87 9.47
CA LEU A 135 6.97 2.71 10.13
C LEU A 135 5.88 2.25 9.14
N ALA A 136 5.80 2.87 7.97
CA ALA A 136 4.85 2.49 6.93
C ALA A 136 5.06 1.05 6.42
N ARG A 137 6.31 0.63 6.23
CA ARG A 137 6.65 -0.74 5.81
C ARG A 137 6.30 -1.78 6.88
N ILE A 138 6.60 -1.48 8.14
CA ILE A 138 6.25 -2.35 9.27
C ILE A 138 4.74 -2.49 9.39
N SER A 139 4.00 -1.37 9.30
CA SER A 139 2.54 -1.37 9.33
C SER A 139 1.96 -2.23 8.19
N ALA A 140 2.39 -2.03 6.95
CA ALA A 140 1.95 -2.84 5.81
C ALA A 140 2.25 -4.33 6.00
N GLY A 141 3.43 -4.67 6.55
CA GLY A 141 3.83 -6.05 6.84
C GLY A 141 2.97 -6.70 7.92
N ILE A 142 2.69 -6.00 9.02
CA ILE A 142 1.81 -6.48 10.11
C ILE A 142 0.40 -6.72 9.58
N THR A 143 -0.19 -5.74 8.89
CA THR A 143 -1.53 -5.84 8.31
C THR A 143 -1.63 -7.03 7.34
N ALA A 144 -0.67 -7.18 6.43
CA ALA A 144 -0.65 -8.30 5.49
C ALA A 144 -0.52 -9.65 6.21
N SER A 145 0.33 -9.74 7.23
CA SER A 145 0.50 -10.97 8.02
C SER A 145 -0.79 -11.36 8.72
N LEU A 146 -1.49 -10.41 9.35
CA LEU A 146 -2.79 -10.66 10.00
C LEU A 146 -3.84 -11.12 8.98
N MET A 147 -3.92 -10.45 7.83
CA MET A 147 -4.86 -10.85 6.77
C MET A 147 -4.55 -12.25 6.25
N ILE A 148 -3.28 -12.61 6.06
CA ILE A 148 -2.88 -13.96 5.63
C ILE A 148 -3.28 -15.00 6.68
N LEU A 149 -2.99 -14.76 7.96
CA LEU A 149 -3.40 -15.67 9.04
C LEU A 149 -4.92 -15.90 9.02
N GLN A 150 -5.70 -14.84 8.84
CA GLN A 150 -7.16 -14.93 8.71
C GLN A 150 -7.59 -15.76 7.50
N THR A 151 -6.94 -15.61 6.34
CA THR A 151 -7.25 -16.44 5.15
C THR A 151 -6.93 -17.92 5.34
N LEU A 152 -6.01 -18.27 6.24
CA LEU A 152 -5.68 -19.64 6.59
C LEU A 152 -6.63 -20.22 7.67
N GLY A 153 -7.66 -19.48 8.07
CA GLY A 153 -8.63 -19.90 9.09
C GLY A 153 -8.15 -19.71 10.52
N LEU A 154 -7.02 -19.03 10.75
CA LEU A 154 -6.54 -18.71 12.09
C LEU A 154 -7.29 -17.50 12.63
N SER A 155 -7.82 -17.62 13.85
CA SER A 155 -8.47 -16.51 14.53
C SER A 155 -7.45 -15.44 14.91
N ILE A 156 -7.56 -14.26 14.31
CA ILE A 156 -6.73 -13.11 14.64
C ILE A 156 -7.30 -12.27 15.80
N SER A 157 -8.46 -12.64 16.34
CA SER A 157 -9.15 -11.86 17.39
C SER A 157 -8.29 -11.64 18.62
N GLY A 158 -7.52 -12.65 19.06
CA GLY A 158 -6.60 -12.52 20.19
C GLY A 158 -5.45 -11.57 19.91
N VAL A 159 -4.88 -11.62 18.70
CA VAL A 159 -3.79 -10.72 18.28
C VAL A 159 -4.29 -9.29 18.13
N LEU A 160 -5.49 -9.10 17.58
CA LEU A 160 -6.14 -7.80 17.49
C LEU A 160 -6.52 -7.24 18.86
N ALA A 161 -6.99 -8.08 19.79
CA ALA A 161 -7.29 -7.65 21.15
C ALA A 161 -6.03 -7.17 21.88
N PHE A 162 -4.95 -7.96 21.84
CA PHE A 162 -3.66 -7.57 22.42
C PHE A 162 -3.06 -6.35 21.72
N GLY A 163 -3.08 -6.34 20.38
CA GLY A 163 -2.64 -5.21 19.57
C GLY A 163 -3.44 -3.93 19.82
N GLY A 164 -4.74 -4.05 20.13
CA GLY A 164 -5.60 -2.92 20.51
C GLY A 164 -5.19 -2.32 21.85
N VAL A 165 -4.94 -3.14 22.88
CA VAL A 165 -4.42 -2.67 24.18
C VAL A 165 -3.04 -2.04 24.01
N GLY A 166 -2.15 -2.66 23.24
CA GLY A 166 -0.84 -2.10 22.89
C GLY A 166 -0.96 -0.77 22.13
N GLY A 167 -1.91 -0.66 21.20
CA GLY A 167 -2.21 0.55 20.45
C GLY A 167 -2.68 1.70 21.34
N ILE A 168 -3.50 1.41 22.37
CA ILE A 168 -3.90 2.39 23.38
C ILE A 168 -2.69 2.90 24.16
N ALA A 169 -1.80 2.00 24.60
CA ALA A 169 -0.58 2.39 25.32
C ALA A 169 0.33 3.28 24.47
N ILE A 170 0.54 2.93 23.19
CA ILE A 170 1.30 3.75 22.24
C ILE A 170 0.59 5.10 22.00
N GLY A 171 -0.74 5.10 21.88
CA GLY A 171 -1.54 6.31 21.72
C GLY A 171 -1.40 7.28 22.90
N PHE A 172 -1.42 6.75 24.13
CA PHE A 172 -1.15 7.57 25.32
C PHE A 172 0.27 8.13 25.32
N ALA A 173 1.27 7.33 24.93
CA ALA A 173 2.65 7.81 24.81
C ALA A 173 2.81 8.89 23.72
N ALA A 174 1.98 8.86 22.67
CA ALA A 174 2.00 9.82 21.57
C ALA A 174 1.06 11.03 21.77
N LYS A 175 0.32 11.11 22.88
CA LYS A 175 -0.74 12.10 23.13
C LYS A 175 -0.27 13.54 22.94
N ASP A 176 0.86 13.91 23.55
CA ASP A 176 1.36 15.30 23.51
C ASP A 176 1.85 15.69 22.11
N LEU A 177 2.45 14.73 21.40
CA LEU A 177 2.93 14.91 20.03
C LEU A 177 1.76 15.18 19.09
N LEU A 178 0.68 14.40 19.24
CA LEU A 178 -0.54 14.55 18.45
C LEU A 178 -1.30 15.85 18.81
N SER A 179 -1.34 16.23 20.08
CA SER A 179 -1.93 17.49 20.55
C SER A 179 -1.25 18.71 19.90
N ASN A 180 0.09 18.73 19.90
CA ASN A 180 0.86 19.81 19.26
C ASN A 180 0.65 19.85 17.74
N PHE A 181 0.57 18.68 17.08
CA PHE A 181 0.29 18.60 15.65
C PHE A 181 -1.07 19.18 15.29
N PHE A 182 -2.13 18.78 15.99
CA PHE A 182 -3.48 19.32 15.75
C PHE A 182 -3.57 20.81 16.09
N GLY A 183 -2.88 21.27 17.15
CA GLY A 183 -2.78 22.70 17.45
C GLY A 183 -2.23 23.51 16.26
N GLY A 184 -1.12 23.06 15.67
CA GLY A 184 -0.55 23.70 14.47
C GLY A 184 -1.48 23.64 13.25
N LEU A 185 -2.14 22.50 13.03
CA LEU A 185 -3.10 22.33 11.93
C LEU A 185 -4.30 23.30 12.05
N PHE A 186 -4.85 23.47 13.26
CA PHE A 186 -5.94 24.43 13.49
C PHE A 186 -5.50 25.88 13.27
N VAL A 187 -4.29 26.26 13.70
CA VAL A 187 -3.77 27.60 13.37
C VAL A 187 -3.70 27.82 11.86
N TYR A 188 -3.29 26.81 11.09
CA TYR A 188 -3.19 26.91 9.63
C TYR A 188 -4.57 26.98 8.93
N LEU A 189 -5.52 26.16 9.38
CA LEU A 189 -6.86 26.06 8.77
C LEU A 189 -7.79 27.19 9.20
N ASP A 190 -7.89 27.44 10.50
CA ASP A 190 -8.83 28.40 11.07
C ASP A 190 -8.28 29.82 11.07
N ARG A 191 -6.96 29.99 10.85
CA ARG A 191 -6.25 31.27 10.79
C ARG A 191 -6.71 32.27 11.88
N PRO A 192 -6.68 31.89 13.17
CA PRO A 192 -7.11 32.78 14.26
C PRO A 192 -6.23 34.05 14.36
N PHE A 193 -5.04 34.02 13.77
CA PHE A 193 -4.13 35.14 13.61
C PHE A 193 -3.28 34.92 12.35
N ALA A 194 -2.77 36.00 11.77
CA ALA A 194 -1.93 36.03 10.58
C ALA A 194 -0.50 36.53 10.88
N VAL A 195 0.40 36.34 9.92
CA VAL A 195 1.75 36.94 9.98
C VAL A 195 1.61 38.46 10.01
N GLY A 196 2.25 39.11 10.98
CA GLY A 196 2.13 40.54 11.24
C GLY A 196 1.14 40.90 12.36
N ASP A 197 0.30 39.96 12.80
CA ASP A 197 -0.59 40.20 13.92
C ASP A 197 0.18 40.25 15.24
N TRP A 198 -0.26 41.13 16.13
CA TRP A 198 0.16 41.12 17.52
C TRP A 198 -0.69 40.11 18.28
N VAL A 199 0.00 39.16 18.93
CA VAL A 199 -0.64 38.05 19.64
C VAL A 199 -0.10 37.97 21.07
N ARG A 200 -0.99 37.59 21.99
CA ARG A 200 -0.67 37.36 23.39
C ARG A 200 -1.19 35.99 23.81
N SER A 201 -0.32 35.18 24.41
CA SER A 201 -0.67 33.90 25.01
C SER A 201 -0.49 33.99 26.53
N PRO A 202 -1.57 34.23 27.30
CA PRO A 202 -1.50 34.31 28.75
C PRO A 202 -0.94 33.02 29.39
N ASP A 203 -1.29 31.87 28.81
CA ASP A 203 -0.91 30.55 29.35
C ASP A 203 0.59 30.24 29.19
N ARG A 204 1.25 30.86 28.20
CA ARG A 204 2.67 30.65 27.91
C ARG A 204 3.54 31.87 28.24
N GLU A 205 2.93 32.94 28.73
CA GLU A 205 3.59 34.24 29.00
C GLU A 205 4.33 34.81 27.78
N ILE A 206 3.79 34.60 26.57
CA ILE A 206 4.38 35.08 25.32
C ILE A 206 3.55 36.26 24.79
N GLU A 207 4.20 37.35 24.44
CA GLU A 207 3.60 38.53 23.81
C GLU A 207 4.52 39.09 22.72
N GLY A 208 3.98 39.38 21.54
CA GLY A 208 4.80 39.85 20.42
C GLY A 208 4.10 39.82 19.08
N THR A 209 4.85 40.07 18.01
CA THR A 209 4.34 40.05 16.63
C THR A 209 4.69 38.73 15.93
N VAL A 210 3.74 38.13 15.22
CA VAL A 210 3.95 36.89 14.47
C VAL A 210 4.85 37.15 13.26
N GLU A 211 6.02 36.51 13.21
CA GLU A 211 6.95 36.62 12.08
C GLU A 211 6.75 35.53 11.03
N ASN A 212 6.48 34.30 11.47
CA ASN A 212 6.30 33.17 10.57
C ASN A 212 5.42 32.10 11.21
N ILE A 213 4.47 31.58 10.44
CA ILE A 213 3.65 30.43 10.81
C ILE A 213 4.19 29.23 10.05
N GLY A 214 5.01 28.40 10.71
CA GLY A 214 5.46 27.12 10.18
C GLY A 214 4.43 26.01 10.45
N TRP A 215 4.60 24.86 9.80
CA TRP A 215 3.68 23.71 9.93
C TRP A 215 3.68 23.06 11.33
N ARG A 216 4.73 23.30 12.14
CA ARG A 216 4.86 22.78 13.52
C ARG A 216 5.05 23.87 14.57
N VAL A 217 5.59 25.02 14.17
CA VAL A 217 6.03 26.07 15.11
C VAL A 217 5.72 27.43 14.52
N THR A 218 5.15 28.32 15.33
CA THR A 218 4.99 29.74 15.01
C THR A 218 6.14 30.51 15.66
N ARG A 219 6.83 31.34 14.88
CA ARG A 219 7.84 32.27 15.40
C ARG A 219 7.18 33.60 15.73
N ILE A 220 7.38 34.04 16.96
CA ILE A 220 6.87 35.31 17.48
C ILE A 220 8.08 36.12 17.92
N ARG A 221 8.16 37.38 17.46
CA ARG A 221 9.16 38.34 17.92
C ARG A 221 8.62 39.10 19.12
N THR A 222 9.27 38.92 20.26
CA THR A 222 9.01 39.64 21.51
C THR A 222 9.51 41.09 21.42
N PHE A 223 9.10 41.94 22.37
CA PHE A 223 9.45 43.37 22.38
C PHE A 223 10.80 43.68 23.06
N ASP A 224 11.48 42.67 23.59
CA ASP A 224 12.79 42.73 24.23
C ASP A 224 13.95 42.40 23.27
#